data_AF-A0A561TYS6-F1
#
_entry.id   AF-A0A561TYS6-F1
#
_cell.length_a   1.000
_cell.length_b   1.000
_cell.length_c   1.000
_cell.angle_alpha   90.00
_cell.angle_beta   90.00
_cell.angle_gamma   90.00
#
_symmetry.space_group_name_H-M   'P 1'
#
loop_
_entity.id
_entity.type
_entity.pdbx_description
1 polymer ?
#
loop_
_entity_poly.entity_id
_entity_poly.type
_entity_poly.pdbx_seq_one_letter_code
_entity_poly.pdbx_strand_id
1 'polypeptide(L)'
;MQDIDVEIVRRNPDDKGKGFVPQPKRWIVEQVNGTLLLHRRLTREYDHRPDTSASRVYWASTSNMARRLTTPSPAWRDDLGLAA
;
A
#
# COMPACT_ATOMS: atom_id res chain seq x y z
N MET A 1 9.58 13.91 -22.53
CA MET A 1 10.01 13.29 -21.27
C MET A 1 9.42 14.18 -20.18
N GLN A 2 8.50 13.67 -19.35
CA GLN A 2 7.99 14.48 -18.23
C GLN A 2 9.10 14.54 -17.18
N ASP A 3 9.41 15.73 -16.70
CA ASP A 3 10.39 15.91 -15.63
C ASP A 3 9.76 15.44 -14.30
N ILE A 4 10.56 14.86 -13.41
CA ILE A 4 10.09 14.34 -12.12
C ILE A 4 10.52 15.29 -11.01
N ASP A 5 9.55 16.00 -10.43
CA ASP A 5 9.79 16.82 -9.26
C ASP A 5 9.94 15.95 -8.01
N VAL A 6 11.09 16.04 -7.34
CA VAL A 6 11.37 15.28 -6.12
C VAL A 6 11.32 16.22 -4.93
N GLU A 7 10.34 16.02 -4.04
CA GLU A 7 10.30 16.66 -2.74
C GLU A 7 11.08 15.83 -1.70
N ILE A 8 12.16 16.40 -1.16
CA ILE A 8 12.93 15.75 -0.10
C ILE A 8 12.33 16.12 1.26
N VAL A 9 11.52 15.22 1.81
CA VAL A 9 10.97 15.38 3.16
C VAL A 9 12.04 15.04 4.19
N ARG A 10 12.38 16.01 5.06
CA ARG A 10 13.33 15.81 6.16
C ARG A 10 12.71 14.98 7.28
N ARG A 11 13.51 14.12 7.90
CA ARG A 11 13.11 13.43 9.15
C ARG A 11 12.84 14.46 10.24
N ASN A 12 11.90 14.15 11.13
CA ASN A 12 11.59 14.98 12.30
C ASN A 12 12.88 15.22 13.12
N PRO A 13 13.29 16.48 13.32
CA PRO A 13 14.47 16.81 14.13
C PRO A 13 14.41 16.24 15.54
N ASP A 14 13.21 16.14 16.13
CA ASP A 14 13.02 15.60 17.47
C ASP A 14 13.33 14.11 17.55
N ASP A 15 13.33 13.39 16.43
CA ASP A 15 13.62 11.96 16.36
C ASP A 15 15.13 11.67 16.18
N LYS A 16 15.95 12.73 16.05
CA LYS A 16 17.40 12.60 15.84
C LYS A 16 18.05 11.94 17.06
N GLY A 17 18.73 10.81 16.84
CA GLY A 17 19.40 10.03 17.88
C GLY A 17 18.51 9.04 18.64
N LYS A 18 17.19 9.03 18.39
CA LYS A 18 16.23 8.14 19.08
C LYS A 18 16.10 6.72 18.47
N GLY A 19 16.83 6.42 17.39
CA GLY A 19 16.71 5.14 16.70
C GLY A 19 15.43 5.02 15.85
N PHE A 20 14.74 3.89 15.91
CA PHE A 20 13.47 3.69 15.21
C PHE A 20 12.32 4.33 16.00
N VAL A 21 11.64 5.28 15.38
CA VAL A 21 10.44 5.93 15.95
C VAL A 21 9.21 5.44 15.18
N PRO A 22 8.31 4.66 15.81
CA PRO A 22 7.07 4.22 15.18
C PRO A 22 6.21 5.42 14.78
N GLN A 23 5.86 5.52 13.50
CA GLN A 23 5.00 6.59 13.01
C GLN A 23 3.52 6.19 13.14
N PRO A 24 2.67 7.00 13.81
CA PRO A 24 1.25 6.73 13.91
C PRO A 24 0.63 6.51 12.53
N LYS A 25 -0.19 5.46 12.38
CA LYS A 25 -0.87 5.09 11.12
C LYS A 25 0.02 4.71 9.93
N ARG A 26 1.35 4.67 10.07
CA ARG A 26 2.25 4.23 8.97
C ARG A 26 1.92 2.84 8.44
N TRP A 27 1.39 1.97 9.29
CA TRP A 27 0.93 0.64 8.91
C TRP A 27 -0.09 0.65 7.75
N ILE A 28 -0.86 1.73 7.58
CA ILE A 28 -1.81 1.87 6.47
C ILE A 28 -1.07 1.95 5.13
N VAL A 29 0.00 2.74 5.06
CA VAL A 29 0.83 2.89 3.85
C VAL A 29 1.50 1.56 3.51
N GLU A 30 2.10 0.91 4.50
CA GLU A 30 2.76 -0.38 4.32
C GLU A 30 1.75 -1.46 3.91
N GLN A 31 0.52 -1.44 4.45
CA GLN A 31 -0.56 -2.35 4.04
C GLN A 31 -0.94 -2.13 2.57
N VAL A 32 -1.10 -0.88 2.14
CA VAL A 32 -1.41 -0.56 0.73
C VAL A 32 -0.30 -1.08 -0.18
N ASN A 33 0.97 -0.78 0.12
CA ASN A 33 2.10 -1.32 -0.63
C ASN A 33 2.10 -2.86 -0.66
N GLY A 34 1.84 -3.51 0.47
CA GLY A 34 1.70 -4.96 0.55
C GLY A 34 0.63 -5.50 -0.41
N THR A 35 -0.54 -4.85 -0.50
CA THR A 35 -1.60 -5.26 -1.43
C THR A 35 -1.26 -5.01 -2.90
N LEU A 36 -0.52 -3.95 -3.21
CA LEU A 36 -0.07 -3.67 -4.58
C LEU A 36 0.94 -4.72 -5.05
N LEU A 37 1.84 -5.16 -4.17
CA LEU A 37 2.85 -6.19 -4.47
C LEU A 37 2.27 -7.58 -4.79
N LEU A 38 1.01 -7.86 -4.42
CA LEU A 38 0.32 -9.08 -4.83
C LEU A 38 0.01 -9.11 -6.34
N HIS A 39 0.03 -7.95 -6.99
CA HIS A 39 -0.18 -7.84 -8.43
C HIS A 39 1.17 -7.91 -9.14
N ARG A 40 1.54 -9.10 -9.65
CA ARG A 40 2.86 -9.40 -10.28
C ARG A 40 3.39 -8.32 -11.22
N ARG A 41 2.50 -7.64 -11.94
CA ARG A 41 2.82 -6.57 -12.89
C ARG A 41 3.37 -5.31 -12.21
N LEU A 42 2.86 -4.93 -11.04
CA LEU A 42 3.34 -3.79 -10.26
C LEU A 42 4.70 -4.06 -9.60
N THR A 43 4.99 -5.31 -9.23
CA THR A 43 6.28 -5.70 -8.62
C THR A 43 7.47 -5.63 -9.60
N ARG A 44 7.21 -5.69 -10.91
CA ARG A 44 8.23 -5.72 -11.97
C ARG A 44 7.85 -4.80 -13.13
N GLU A 45 7.33 -3.63 -12.80
CA GLU A 45 6.95 -2.65 -13.81
C GLU A 45 8.18 -1.91 -14.35
N TYR A 46 8.32 -1.87 -15.68
CA TYR A 46 9.37 -1.15 -16.40
C TYR A 46 8.80 -0.14 -17.41
N ASP A 47 7.60 0.36 -17.13
CA ASP A 47 6.93 1.29 -18.04
C ASP A 47 7.62 2.65 -18.02
N HIS A 48 7.93 3.19 -19.20
CA HIS A 48 8.52 4.53 -19.34
C HIS A 48 7.51 5.67 -19.21
N ARG A 49 6.22 5.32 -19.09
CA ARG A 49 5.09 6.23 -19.14
C ARG A 49 4.37 6.24 -17.79
N PRO A 50 4.43 7.34 -17.01
CA PRO A 50 3.86 7.38 -15.67
C PRO A 50 2.34 7.19 -15.67
N ASP A 51 1.66 7.60 -16.75
CA ASP A 51 0.23 7.36 -16.97
C ASP A 51 -0.12 5.87 -17.02
N THR A 52 0.76 5.05 -17.60
CA THR A 52 0.55 3.60 -17.65
C THR A 52 0.75 2.98 -16.27
N SER A 53 1.79 3.38 -15.54
CA SER A 53 2.00 2.94 -14.15
C SER A 53 0.82 3.33 -13.25
N ALA A 54 0.35 4.57 -13.33
CA ALA A 54 -0.80 5.05 -12.57
C ALA A 54 -2.06 4.21 -12.84
N SER A 55 -2.34 3.90 -14.10
CA SER A 55 -3.49 3.06 -14.47
C SER A 55 -3.46 1.68 -13.80
N ARG A 56 -2.28 1.08 -13.64
CA ARG A 56 -2.14 -0.24 -13.00
C ARG A 56 -2.36 -0.18 -11.50
N VAL A 57 -1.92 0.91 -10.85
CA VAL A 57 -2.20 1.14 -9.43
C VAL A 57 -3.71 1.22 -9.22
N TYR A 58 -4.43 2.01 -10.03
CA TYR A 58 -5.89 2.09 -9.96
C TYR A 58 -6.56 0.74 -10.22
N TRP A 59 -6.09 -0.02 -11.21
CA TRP A 59 -6.62 -1.36 -11.48
C TRP A 59 -6.46 -2.31 -10.28
N ALA A 60 -5.28 -2.32 -9.65
CA ALA A 60 -5.02 -3.14 -8.47
C ALA A 60 -5.89 -2.74 -7.28
N SER A 61 -6.07 -1.43 -7.04
CA SER A 61 -6.97 -0.91 -6.01
C SER A 61 -8.43 -1.34 -6.26
N THR A 62 -8.91 -1.23 -7.50
CA THR A 62 -10.26 -1.68 -7.90
C THR A 62 -10.43 -3.18 -7.71
N SER A 63 -9.45 -4.00 -8.12
CA SER A 63 -9.48 -5.45 -7.92
C SER A 63 -9.55 -5.82 -6.43
N ASN A 64 -8.81 -5.11 -5.57
CA ASN A 64 -8.86 -5.32 -4.12
C ASN A 64 -10.24 -4.95 -3.54
N MET A 65 -10.82 -3.82 -3.95
CA MET A 65 -12.18 -3.44 -3.54
C MET A 65 -13.23 -4.46 -4.01
N ALA A 66 -13.16 -4.89 -5.28
CA ALA A 66 -14.06 -5.90 -5.82
C ALA A 66 -13.94 -7.22 -5.03
N ARG A 67 -12.72 -7.67 -4.71
CA ARG A 67 -12.50 -8.86 -3.88
C ARG A 67 -13.11 -8.72 -2.50
N ARG A 68 -13.00 -7.56 -1.85
CA ARG A 68 -13.62 -7.33 -0.52
C ARG A 68 -15.15 -7.41 -0.56
N LEU A 69 -15.76 -7.03 -1.68
CA LEU A 69 -17.21 -7.08 -1.87
C LEU A 69 -17.71 -8.50 -2.19
N THR A 70 -16.92 -9.30 -2.91
CA THR A 70 -17.34 -10.63 -3.39
C THR A 70 -16.79 -11.79 -2.58
N THR A 71 -15.70 -11.58 -1.84
CA THR A 71 -15.03 -12.60 -1.03
C THR A 71 -15.11 -12.20 0.43
N PRO A 72 -15.96 -12.83 1.24
CA PRO A 72 -15.96 -12.60 2.68
C PRO A 72 -14.57 -12.94 3.26
N SER A 73 -14.18 -12.23 4.33
CA SER A 73 -12.93 -12.50 5.05
C SER A 73 -12.87 -13.99 5.42
N PRO A 74 -11.68 -14.61 5.48
CA PRO A 74 -11.56 -15.99 5.93
C PRO A 74 -12.27 -16.20 7.28
N ALA A 75 -12.99 -17.34 7.38
CA ALA A 75 -13.88 -17.68 8.50
C ALA A 75 -13.20 -17.71 9.89
N TRP A 76 -11.86 -17.76 9.96
CA TRP A 76 -11.16 -17.63 11.25
C TRP A 76 -11.39 -16.27 11.93
N ARG A 77 -11.85 -15.24 11.20
CA ARG A 77 -12.32 -13.99 11.81
C ARG A 77 -13.75 -14.09 12.36
N ASP A 78 -14.55 -15.02 11.85
CA ASP A 78 -15.91 -15.30 12.34
C ASP A 78 -15.83 -16.10 13.66
N ASP A 79 -14.84 -16.98 13.81
CA ASP A 79 -14.58 -17.74 15.04
C ASP A 79 -14.26 -16.83 16.25
N LEU A 80 -13.68 -15.65 16.03
CA LEU A 80 -13.41 -14.66 17.08
C LEU A 80 -14.67 -13.96 17.59
N GLY A 81 -15.77 -13.99 16.82
CA GLY A 81 -17.06 -13.40 17.22
C GLY A 81 -18.00 -14.37 17.93
N LEU A 82 -17.76 -15.68 17.83
CA LEU A 82 -18.52 -16.74 18.52
C LEU A 82 -17.96 -17.06 19.92
N ALA A 83 -16.77 -16.58 20.24
CA ALA A 83 -16.07 -16.81 21.50
C ALA A 83 -16.15 -15.64 22.50
N ALA A 84 -16.90 -14.57 22.18
CA ALA A 84 -17.16 -13.41 23.03
C ALA A 84 -18.64 -13.36 23.42
#